data_AF-A0A8J6UD54-F1
#
_entry.id   AF-A0A8J6UD54-F1
#
_cell.length_a   1.000
_cell.length_b   1.000
_cell.length_c   1.000
_cell.angle_alpha   90.00
_cell.angle_beta   90.00
_cell.angle_gamma   90.00
#
_symmetry.space_group_name_H-M   'P 1'
#
loop_
_entity.id
_entity.type
_entity.pdbx_description
1 polymer ?
#
loop_
_entity_poly.entity_id
_entity_poly.type
_entity_poly.pdbx_seq_one_letter_code
_entity_poly.pdbx_strand_id
1 'polypeptide(L)' 'MAIRELLEDALDEPSIGETQRFVWHATPVGIAALWTDGHPPTPPPFDNALEEGLQVGLDLSREEREFHQVSRGLVLLFHS' A
#
# COMPACT_ATOMS: atom_id res chain seq x y z
N MET A 1 -13.52 -14.26 -0.95
CA MET A 1 -12.80 -13.63 0.16
C MET A 1 -12.89 -12.13 -0.03
N ALA A 2 -13.07 -11.38 1.05
CA ALA A 2 -13.08 -9.93 0.97
C ALA A 2 -11.66 -9.42 0.71
N ILE A 3 -11.51 -8.33 -0.05
CA ILE A 3 -10.19 -7.73 -0.34
C ILE A 3 -9.43 -7.39 0.95
N ARG A 4 -10.16 -7.02 2.00
CA ARG A 4 -9.59 -6.78 3.33
C ARG A 4 -8.88 -8.01 3.90
N GLU A 5 -9.47 -9.20 3.77
CA GLU A 5 -8.87 -10.44 4.29
C GLU A 5 -7.58 -10.78 3.53
N LEU A 6 -7.58 -10.57 2.21
CA LEU A 6 -6.38 -10.77 1.38
C LEU A 6 -5.27 -9.77 1.73
N LEU A 7 -5.63 -8.52 2.02
CA LEU A 7 -4.67 -7.52 2.46
C LEU A 7 -4.11 -7.86 3.85
N GLU A 8 -4.95 -8.24 4.81
CA GLU A 8 -4.47 -8.61 6.15
C GLU A 8 -3.49 -9.79 6.12
N ASP A 9 -3.71 -10.77 5.26
CA ASP A 9 -2.81 -11.91 5.05
C ASP A 9 -1.49 -11.47 4.39
N ALA A 10 -1.56 -10.68 3.31
CA ALA A 10 -0.37 -10.19 2.62
C ALA A 10 0.48 -9.20 3.44
N LEU A 11 -0.12 -8.51 4.41
CA LEU A 11 0.62 -7.69 5.37
C LEU A 11 1.36 -8.52 6.42
N ASP A 12 1.01 -9.79 6.61
CA ASP A 12 1.76 -10.73 7.45
C ASP A 12 2.99 -11.28 6.73
N GLU A 13 2.96 -11.32 5.40
CA GLU A 13 4.10 -11.64 4.56
C GLU A 13 5.21 -10.57 4.64
N PRO A 14 6.48 -10.95 4.37
CA PRO A 14 7.58 -9.99 4.38
C PRO A 14 7.35 -8.86 3.39
N SER A 15 7.69 -7.64 3.81
CA SER A 15 7.67 -6.46 2.95
C SER A 15 8.60 -6.65 1.75
N ILE A 16 8.15 -6.24 0.57
CA ILE A 16 8.97 -6.22 -0.66
C ILE A 16 9.85 -4.97 -0.73
N GLY A 17 9.54 -3.96 0.07
CA GLY A 17 10.28 -2.72 0.17
C GLY A 17 9.75 -1.86 1.30
N GLU A 18 10.59 -0.98 1.81
CA GLU A 18 10.23 -0.03 2.85
C GLU A 18 10.79 1.33 2.45
N THR A 19 9.94 2.35 2.57
CA THR A 19 10.29 3.73 2.28
C THR A 19 10.08 4.59 3.51
N GLN A 20 10.14 5.91 3.35
CA GLN A 20 10.07 6.81 4.49
C GLN A 20 8.71 6.75 5.19
N ARG A 21 7.62 6.57 4.44
CA ARG A 21 6.25 6.62 4.99
C ARG A 21 5.44 5.37 4.72
N PHE A 22 5.91 4.49 3.83
CA PHE A 22 5.19 3.30 3.41
C PHE A 22 6.02 2.04 3.55
N VAL A 23 5.33 0.97 3.93
CA VAL A 23 5.83 -0.40 3.80
C VAL A 23 5.08 -1.04 2.64
N TRP A 24 5.84 -1.58 1.71
CA TRP A 24 5.33 -2.13 0.46
C TRP A 24 5.19 -3.63 0.59
N HIS A 25 4.02 -4.14 0.25
CA HIS A 25 3.71 -5.56 0.24
C HIS A 25 3.19 -5.96 -1.14
N ALA A 26 3.72 -7.05 -1.69
CA ALA A 26 3.11 -7.70 -2.83
C ALA A 26 1.91 -8.49 -2.34
N THR A 27 0.76 -8.29 -2.98
CA THR A 27 -0.48 -8.98 -2.64
C THR A 27 -1.00 -9.70 -3.89
N PRO A 28 -1.88 -10.70 -3.74
CA PRO A 28 -2.42 -11.42 -4.91
C PRO A 28 -3.29 -10.55 -5.83
N VAL A 29 -3.75 -9.39 -5.36
CA VAL A 29 -4.54 -8.44 -6.16
C VAL A 29 -3.66 -7.34 -6.79
N GLY A 30 -2.45 -7.10 -6.27
CA GLY A 30 -1.60 -5.98 -6.68
C GLY A 30 -0.62 -5.56 -5.60
N ILE A 31 -0.27 -4.29 -5.52
CA ILE A 31 0.67 -3.76 -4.53
C ILE A 31 -0.05 -3.01 -3.42
N ALA A 32 0.24 -3.37 -2.17
CA ALA A 32 -0.25 -2.68 -0.99
C ALA A 32 0.85 -1.80 -0.37
N ALA A 33 0.57 -0.51 -0.25
CA ALA A 33 1.39 0.45 0.49
C ALA A 33 0.75 0.71 1.86
N LEU A 34 1.31 0.10 2.90
CA LEU A 34 0.89 0.31 4.28
C LEU A 34 1.51 1.61 4.82
N TRP A 35 0.65 2.52 5.27
CA TRP A 35 1.09 3.75 5.94
C TRP A 35 1.72 3.44 7.30
N THR A 36 2.93 3.95 7.53
CA THR A 36 3.65 3.78 8.80
C THR A 36 4.04 5.09 9.49
N ASP A 37 3.91 6.23 8.80
CA ASP A 37 4.27 7.55 9.31
C ASP A 37 3.17 8.15 10.21
N GLY A 38 2.94 7.51 11.36
CA GLY A 38 2.01 7.99 12.38
C GLY A 38 0.55 8.02 11.92
N HIS A 39 -0.08 9.21 11.96
CA HIS A 39 -1.50 9.33 11.61
C HIS A 39 -1.68 9.37 10.09
N PRO A 40 -2.55 8.50 9.53
CA PRO A 40 -2.82 8.51 8.11
C PRO A 40 -3.49 9.83 7.70
N PRO A 41 -2.91 10.59 6.75
CA PRO A 41 -3.49 11.85 6.33
C PRO A 41 -4.79 11.62 5.57
N THR A 42 -5.68 12.61 5.66
CA THR A 42 -6.92 12.68 4.88
C THR A 42 -6.88 13.96 4.04
N PRO A 43 -6.94 13.88 2.70
CA PRO A 43 -7.16 12.69 1.87
C PRO A 43 -5.96 11.71 1.86
N PRO A 44 -6.18 10.44 1.50
CA PRO A 44 -5.13 9.42 1.42
C PRO A 44 -3.96 9.88 0.53
N PRO A 45 -2.70 9.71 0.97
CA PRO A 45 -1.51 10.31 0.37
C PRO A 45 -1.02 9.53 -0.87
N PHE A 46 -1.85 9.42 -1.89
CA PHE A 46 -1.51 8.70 -3.12
C PHE A 46 -0.31 9.29 -3.85
N ASP A 47 -0.19 10.62 -3.91
CA ASP A 47 0.97 11.28 -4.54
C ASP A 47 2.29 10.85 -3.87
N ASN A 48 2.33 10.78 -2.54
CA ASN A 48 3.52 10.31 -1.83
C ASN A 48 3.80 8.84 -2.11
N ALA A 49 2.76 8.00 -2.17
CA ALA A 49 2.92 6.60 -2.54
C ALA A 49 3.44 6.45 -3.98
N LEU A 50 3.00 7.26 -4.94
CA LEU A 50 3.56 7.23 -6.30
C LEU A 50 5.04 7.63 -6.32
N GLU A 51 5.41 8.70 -5.61
CA GLU A 51 6.80 9.15 -5.51
C GLU A 51 7.71 8.12 -4.80
N GLU A 52 7.23 7.51 -3.72
CA GLU A 52 7.98 6.51 -2.95
C GLU A 52 7.99 5.14 -3.65
N GLY A 53 6.91 4.77 -4.35
CA GLY A 53 6.83 3.54 -5.14
C GLY A 53 7.92 3.50 -6.20
N LEU A 54 8.16 4.62 -6.88
CA LEU A 54 9.25 4.73 -7.85
C LEU A 54 10.64 4.52 -7.22
N GLN A 55 10.84 4.85 -5.94
CA GLN A 55 12.11 4.64 -5.24
C GLN A 55 12.39 3.17 -4.98
N VAL A 56 11.36 2.36 -4.80
CA VAL A 56 11.45 0.89 -4.67
C VAL A 56 11.29 0.15 -6.01
N GLY A 57 11.19 0.89 -7.12
CA GLY A 57 11.09 0.31 -8.47
C GLY A 57 9.68 -0.13 -8.88
N LEU A 58 8.65 0.39 -8.22
CA LEU A 58 7.24 0.16 -8.54
C LEU A 58 6.67 1.37 -9.30
N ASP A 59 6.26 1.17 -10.57
CA ASP A 59 5.62 2.23 -11.37
C ASP A 59 4.09 2.12 -11.30
N LEU A 60 3.52 2.67 -10.23
CA LEU A 60 2.09 2.60 -9.90
C LEU A 60 1.25 3.66 -10.62
N SER A 61 1.87 4.44 -11.50
CA SER A 61 1.30 5.60 -12.19
C SER A 61 0.03 5.27 -12.99
N ARG A 62 -0.05 4.04 -13.50
CA ARG A 62 -1.12 3.55 -14.39
C ARG A 62 -2.12 2.61 -13.71
N GLU A 63 -1.88 2.28 -12.44
CA GLU A 63 -2.74 1.36 -11.68
C GLU A 63 -3.97 2.07 -11.13
N GLU A 64 -5.04 1.30 -10.94
CA GLU A 64 -6.19 1.71 -10.14
C GLU A 64 -5.78 1.86 -8.68
N ARG A 65 -6.33 2.88 -8.02
CA ARG A 65 -5.91 3.29 -6.68
C ARG A 65 -7.08 3.22 -5.75
N GLU A 66 -7.03 2.26 -4.84
CA GLU A 66 -8.00 2.10 -3.77
C GLU A 66 -7.34 2.32 -2.43
N PHE A 67 -8.13 2.67 -1.41
CA PHE A 67 -7.63 2.72 -0.05
C PHE A 67 -8.52 1.87 0.84
N HIS A 68 -7.90 1.13 1.73
CA HIS A 68 -8.55 0.26 2.68
C HIS A 68 -8.03 0.54 4.07
N GLN A 69 -8.96 0.70 5.00
CA GLN A 69 -8.64 0.80 6.41
C GLN A 69 -8.70 -0.61 7.01
N VAL A 70 -7.53 -1.12 7.39
CA VAL A 70 -7.35 -2.46 7.97
C VAL A 70 -6.90 -2.34 9.42
N SER A 71 -6.81 -3.47 10.13
CA SER A 71 -6.41 -3.51 11.54
C SER A 71 -5.02 -2.90 11.79
N ARG A 72 -4.10 -3.03 10.83
CA ARG A 72 -2.74 -2.46 10.90
C ARG A 72 -2.65 -0.97 10.54
N GLY A 73 -3.67 -0.38 9.92
CA GLY A 73 -3.66 1.03 9.52
C GLY A 73 -4.31 1.30 8.17
N LEU A 74 -3.92 2.43 7.57
CA LEU A 74 -4.32 2.79 6.21
C LEU A 74 -3.43 2.05 5.21
N VAL A 75 -4.06 1.36 4.26
CA VAL A 75 -3.39 0.70 3.14
C VAL A 75 -3.88 1.33 1.85
N LEU A 76 -2.93 1.74 1.01
CA LEU A 76 -3.22 2.14 -0.36
C LEU A 76 -2.96 0.93 -1.26
N LEU A 77 -3.98 0.50 -1.99
CA LEU A 77 -3.91 -0.62 -2.90
C LEU A 77 -3.80 -0.10 -4.32
N PHE A 78 -2.83 -0.65 -5.05
CA PHE A 78 -2.61 -0.41 -6.46
C PHE A 78 -2.80 -1.73 -7.21
N HIS A 79 -3.73 -1.77 -8.15
CA HIS A 79 -4.04 -2.98 -8.93
C HIS A 79 -4.43 -2.64 -10.37
N SER A 80 -4.45 -3.65 -11.24
CA SER A 80 -4.72 -3.54 -12.69
C SER A 80 -5.86 -4.44 -13.14
#